data_AF-W1YNU6-F1
#
_entry.id   AF-W1YNU6-F1
#
_cell.length_a   1.000
_cell.length_b   1.000
_cell.length_c   1.000
_cell.angle_alpha   90.00
_cell.angle_beta   90.00
_cell.angle_gamma   90.00
#
_symmetry.space_group_name_H-M   'P 1'
#
loop_
_entity.id
_entity.type
_entity.pdbx_description
1 polymer ?
#
loop_
_entity_poly.entity_id
_entity_poly.type
_entity_poly.pdbx_seq_one_letter_code
_entity_poly.pdbx_strand_id
1 'polypeptide(L)' 'STVTTKDGVTATDAAGNTTALTNGGVSTTDGAGNTTALTKGGLSTTDGTNTTTVAPTGVTATDGTHTV' A
#
# COMPACT_ATOMS: atom_id res chain seq x y z
N SER A 1 16.41 10.34 -3.32
CA SER A 1 16.22 11.21 -2.15
C SER A 1 15.05 10.71 -1.34
N THR A 2 15.23 10.40 -0.05
CA THR A 2 14.15 10.01 0.85
C THR A 2 13.69 11.24 1.63
N VAL A 3 12.39 11.55 1.57
CA VAL A 3 11.79 12.63 2.37
C VAL A 3 11.10 11.99 3.56
N THR A 4 11.60 12.26 4.76
CA THR A 4 10.96 11.90 6.03
C THR A 4 10.23 13.12 6.55
N THR A 5 8.91 13.05 6.67
CA THR A 5 8.12 14.08 7.36
C THR A 5 7.52 13.49 8.63
N LYS A 6 7.11 14.36 9.55
CA LYS A 6 6.47 13.99 10.83
C LYS A 6 5.24 13.06 10.65
N ASP A 7 4.66 13.00 9.46
CA ASP A 7 3.43 12.27 9.14
C ASP A 7 3.64 11.02 8.26
N GLY A 8 4.89 10.71 7.89
CA GLY A 8 5.22 9.54 7.08
C GLY A 8 6.48 9.69 6.21
N VAL A 9 6.78 8.62 5.48
CA VAL A 9 7.85 8.57 4.47
C VAL A 9 7.20 8.45 3.10
N THR A 10 7.58 9.33 2.17
CA THR A 10 7.28 9.15 0.75
C THR A 10 8.58 9.00 -0.01
N ALA A 11 8.68 7.93 -0.80
CA ALA A 11 9.79 7.68 -1.68
C ALA A 11 9.29 7.57 -3.13
N THR A 12 10.00 8.20 -4.05
CA THR A 12 9.75 8.10 -5.49
C THR A 12 10.97 7.49 -6.16
N ASP A 13 10.78 6.47 -6.98
CA ASP A 13 11.86 5.89 -7.77
C ASP A 13 12.09 6.66 -9.09
N ALA A 14 13.11 6.26 -9.85
CA ALA A 14 13.44 6.90 -11.13
C ALA A 14 12.38 6.66 -12.22
N ALA A 15 11.52 5.66 -12.07
CA ALA A 15 10.41 5.38 -12.97
C ALA A 15 9.15 6.19 -12.61
N GLY A 16 9.19 6.97 -11.54
CA GLY A 16 8.06 7.78 -11.06
C GLY A 16 7.09 7.01 -10.16
N ASN A 17 7.40 5.78 -9.78
CA ASN A 17 6.58 5.05 -8.81
C ASN A 17 6.79 5.64 -7.43
N THR A 18 5.70 5.84 -6.69
CA THR A 18 5.71 6.39 -5.34
C THR A 18 5.34 5.31 -4.32
N THR A 19 6.01 5.28 -3.19
CA THR A 19 5.61 4.51 -2.00
C THR A 19 5.45 5.48 -0.83
N ALA A 20 4.29 5.45 -0.19
CA ALA A 20 4.00 6.22 1.02
C ALA A 20 3.79 5.27 2.20
N LEU A 21 4.55 5.48 3.27
CA LEU A 21 4.34 4.87 4.58
C LEU A 21 3.83 5.95 5.52
N THR A 22 2.61 5.77 6.03
CA THR A 22 1.97 6.68 6.98
C THR A 22 1.49 5.90 8.20
N ASN A 23 0.97 6.60 9.21
CA ASN A 23 0.29 5.93 10.33
C ASN A 23 -1.01 5.19 9.91
N GLY A 24 -1.53 5.48 8.71
CA GLY A 24 -2.70 4.81 8.12
C GLY A 24 -2.38 3.47 7.45
N GLY A 25 -1.12 3.22 7.09
CA GLY A 25 -0.70 2.03 6.36
C GLY A 25 0.38 2.33 5.30
N VAL A 26 0.48 1.45 4.32
CA VAL A 26 1.36 1.58 3.16
C VAL A 26 0.54 1.70 1.89
N SER A 27 0.95 2.57 0.99
CA SER A 27 0.44 2.57 -0.39
C SER A 27 1.56 2.76 -1.39
N THR A 28 1.43 2.12 -2.54
CA THR A 28 2.25 2.37 -3.71
C THR A 28 1.38 2.90 -4.84
N THR A 29 1.92 3.80 -5.66
CA THR A 29 1.30 4.28 -6.90
C THR A 29 2.35 4.20 -7.99
N ASP A 30 2.05 3.51 -9.08
CA ASP A 30 2.97 3.46 -10.22
C ASP A 30 2.90 4.75 -11.06
N GLY A 31 3.84 4.92 -12.00
CA GLY A 31 3.86 6.07 -12.90
C GLY A 31 2.63 6.19 -13.81
N ALA A 32 1.80 5.14 -13.93
CA ALA A 32 0.56 5.16 -14.68
C ALA A 32 -0.66 5.53 -13.81
N GLY A 33 -0.49 5.68 -12.50
CA GLY A 33 -1.55 6.03 -11.56
C GLY A 33 -2.29 4.84 -10.95
N ASN A 34 -1.83 3.60 -11.19
CA ASN A 34 -2.38 2.43 -10.53
C ASN A 34 -1.87 2.37 -9.09
N THR A 35 -2.73 2.00 -8.15
CA THR A 35 -2.39 1.98 -6.73
C THR A 35 -2.58 0.61 -6.10
N THR A 36 -1.74 0.29 -5.12
CA THR A 36 -1.96 -0.80 -4.16
C THR A 36 -1.80 -0.24 -2.76
N ALA A 37 -2.76 -0.49 -1.86
CA ALA A 37 -2.75 0.03 -0.51
C ALA A 37 -3.07 -1.07 0.51
N LEU A 38 -2.26 -1.15 1.56
CA LEU A 38 -2.54 -1.93 2.75
C LEU A 38 -2.81 -0.97 3.91
N THR A 39 -4.06 -0.91 4.33
CA THR A 39 -4.53 -0.01 5.39
C THR A 39 -5.29 -0.77 6.46
N LYS A 40 -5.74 -0.08 7.51
CA LYS A 40 -6.67 -0.65 8.50
C LYS A 40 -8.00 -1.12 7.87
N GLY A 41 -8.35 -0.59 6.70
CA GLY A 41 -9.53 -1.01 5.92
C GLY A 41 -9.30 -2.22 5.02
N GLY A 42 -8.10 -2.83 5.02
CA GLY A 42 -7.75 -4.00 4.22
C GLY A 42 -6.74 -3.73 3.10
N LEU A 43 -6.63 -4.69 2.19
CA LEU A 43 -5.82 -4.58 0.96
C LEU A 43 -6.71 -4.07 -0.17
N SER A 44 -6.29 -3.02 -0.86
CA SER A 44 -7.00 -2.47 -2.01
C SER A 44 -6.08 -2.25 -3.18
N THR A 45 -6.59 -2.43 -4.40
CA THR A 45 -5.91 -2.05 -5.65
C THR A 45 -6.84 -1.22 -6.53
N THR A 46 -6.29 -0.24 -7.23
CA THR A 46 -7.02 0.61 -8.18
C THR A 46 -6.24 0.76 -9.48
N ASP A 47 -6.92 0.67 -10.63
CA ASP A 47 -6.33 0.86 -11.97
C ASP A 47 -6.63 2.26 -12.58
N GLY A 48 -6.95 3.22 -11.71
CA GLY A 48 -7.42 4.56 -12.07
C GLY A 48 -8.92 4.66 -12.36
N THR A 49 -9.60 3.55 -12.64
CA THR A 49 -11.06 3.51 -12.89
C THR A 49 -11.80 2.62 -11.91
N ASN A 50 -11.30 1.41 -11.71
CA ASN A 50 -11.86 0.36 -10.87
C ASN A 50 -11.10 0.27 -9.55
N THR A 51 -11.81 -0.17 -8.50
CA THR A 51 -11.23 -0.44 -7.18
C THR A 51 -11.68 -1.81 -6.71
N THR A 52 -10.72 -2.66 -6.37
CA THR A 52 -10.96 -3.94 -5.71
C THR A 52 -10.44 -3.87 -4.29
N THR A 53 -11.29 -4.14 -3.31
CA THR A 53 -10.91 -4.13 -1.90
C THR A 53 -11.20 -5.48 -1.27
N VAL A 54 -10.18 -6.05 -0.60
CA VAL A 54 -10.31 -7.19 0.30
C VAL A 54 -10.43 -6.63 1.71
N ALA A 55 -11.65 -6.70 2.27
CA ALA A 55 -11.89 -6.30 3.65
C ALA A 55 -11.08 -7.16 4.63
N PRO A 56 -10.71 -6.62 5.81
CA PRO A 56 -9.97 -7.35 6.83
C PRO A 56 -10.91 -8.31 7.58
N THR A 57 -11.40 -9.33 6.89
CA THR A 57 -12.03 -10.49 7.50
C THR A 57 -11.13 -11.68 7.22
N GLY A 58 -10.35 -12.12 8.22
CA GLY A 58 -9.50 -13.31 8.08
C GLY A 58 -8.14 -13.10 7.40
N VAL A 59 -7.57 -11.88 7.40
CA VAL A 59 -6.18 -11.68 6.98
C VAL A 59 -5.25 -12.36 7.99
N THR A 60 -4.80 -13.57 7.67
CA THR A 60 -3.77 -14.28 8.43
C THR A 60 -2.42 -13.86 7.90
N ALA A 61 -1.69 -13.02 8.64
CA ALA A 61 -0.28 -12.78 8.37
C ALA A 61 0.50 -13.99 8.90
N THR A 62 0.84 -14.92 8.02
CA THR A 62 1.57 -16.14 8.37
C THR A 62 3.08 -15.86 8.38
N ASP A 63 3.77 -16.11 9.48
CA ASP A 63 5.25 -16.09 9.57
C ASP A 63 5.91 -17.39 9.07
N GLY A 64 5.19 -18.13 8.22
CA GLY A 64 5.58 -19.41 7.66
C GLY A 64 5.12 -20.65 8.43
N THR A 65 4.45 -20.54 9.59
CA THR A 65 4.11 -21.75 10.40
C THR A 65 2.64 -22.06 10.66
N HIS A 66 1.69 -21.21 10.24
CA HIS A 66 0.26 -21.54 10.31
C HIS A 66 -0.52 -20.97 9.11
N THR A 67 -1.02 -21.87 8.27
CA THR A 67 -2.09 -21.55 7.30
C THR A 67 -3.42 -22.06 7.86
N VAL A 68 -4.43 -21.19 7.85
CA VAL A 68 -5.82 -21.54 8.17
C VAL A 68 -6.36 -22.67 7.31
#